data_AF-E2B4U5-F1
#
_entry.id   AF-E2B4U5-F1
#
_cell.length_a   1.000
_cell.length_b   1.000
_cell.length_c   1.000
_cell.angle_alpha   90.00
_cell.angle_beta   90.00
_cell.angle_gamma   90.00
#
_symmetry.space_group_name_H-M   'P 1'
#
loop_
_entity.id
_entity.type
_entity.pdbx_description
1 polymer ?
#
loop_
_entity_poly.entity_id
_entity_poly.type
_entity_poly.pdbx_seq_one_letter_code
_entity_poly.pdbx_strand_id
1 'polypeptide(L)'
;MSAAELNAVSTYVEWSLHEPERGQFNWSGDADIVEFLSIAEQEDLLVLLRPGPYICAERDLDSLTYWMLRDAPDIKLRTKDAHFVRSAALYLTKLLDKIEPFLRGSGGPIIMVPVENEYGNFNACNAEYLRILKRLFLDKIGDKALLYTTDGTSESMLRCGTIPGVFATADFGSGANVTKAFEALRTKQPKVSDTRRK
;
A
#
# COMPACT_ATOMS: atom_id res chain seq x y z
N MET A 1 -0.67 13.75 17.45
CA MET A 1 -1.73 13.19 16.60
C MET A 1 -2.99 12.93 17.41
N SER A 2 -2.92 12.15 18.48
CA SER A 2 -4.05 11.94 19.42
C SER A 2 -4.62 13.25 19.99
N ALA A 3 -3.77 14.19 20.42
CA ALA A 3 -4.21 15.51 20.89
C ALA A 3 -4.90 16.39 19.84
N ALA A 4 -4.83 16.02 18.55
CA ALA A 4 -5.54 16.68 17.45
C ALA A 4 -6.83 15.92 17.06
N GLU A 5 -7.29 14.99 17.90
CA GLU A 5 -8.52 14.19 17.74
C GLU A 5 -8.52 13.28 16.49
N LEU A 6 -7.34 12.93 15.98
CA LEU A 6 -7.22 11.89 14.96
C LEU A 6 -7.46 10.52 15.59
N ASN A 7 -8.29 9.70 14.94
CA ASN A 7 -8.56 8.32 15.34
C ASN A 7 -7.70 7.29 14.58
N ALA A 8 -6.89 7.75 13.63
CA ALA A 8 -6.04 6.90 12.81
C ALA A 8 -4.74 7.60 12.38
N VAL A 9 -3.71 6.80 12.15
CA VAL A 9 -2.47 7.19 11.48
C VAL A 9 -2.33 6.42 10.17
N SER A 10 -1.80 7.08 9.16
CA SER A 10 -1.37 6.44 7.91
C SER A 10 0.14 6.50 7.82
N THR A 11 0.79 5.40 7.47
CA THR A 11 2.25 5.38 7.28
C THR A 11 2.65 4.51 6.10
N TYR A 12 3.74 4.87 5.44
CA TYR A 12 4.39 4.00 4.47
C TYR A 12 5.39 3.07 5.14
N VAL A 13 5.71 1.96 4.47
CA VAL A 13 6.81 1.07 4.85
C VAL A 13 7.85 1.11 3.73
N GLU A 14 9.04 1.61 4.07
CA GLU A 14 10.13 1.79 3.11
C GLU A 14 10.93 0.50 2.95
N TRP A 15 10.74 -0.20 1.83
CA TRP A 15 11.49 -1.39 1.46
C TRP A 15 13.01 -1.17 1.52
N SER A 16 13.55 -0.09 0.97
CA SER A 16 15.00 0.21 1.04
C SER A 16 15.55 0.31 2.46
N LEU A 17 14.75 0.74 3.43
CA LEU A 17 15.13 0.76 4.85
C LEU A 17 15.16 -0.66 5.44
N HIS A 18 14.20 -1.50 5.03
CA HIS A 18 14.04 -2.84 5.57
C HIS A 18 14.85 -3.92 4.86
N GLU A 19 15.30 -3.71 3.63
CA GLU A 19 16.18 -4.61 2.87
C GLU A 19 17.28 -3.82 2.11
N PRO A 20 18.20 -3.17 2.85
CA PRO A 20 19.23 -2.30 2.25
C PRO A 20 20.15 -3.06 1.29
N GLU A 21 20.42 -4.34 1.58
CA GLU A 21 21.07 -5.28 0.67
C GLU A 21 20.18 -6.49 0.46
N ARG A 22 20.30 -7.12 -0.71
CA ARG A 22 19.52 -8.29 -1.09
C ARG A 22 19.60 -9.39 -0.02
N GLY A 23 18.45 -9.74 0.55
CA GLY A 23 18.29 -10.76 1.58
C GLY A 23 18.72 -10.34 2.99
N GLN A 24 19.23 -9.12 3.19
CA GLN A 24 19.61 -8.61 4.50
C GLN A 24 18.50 -7.72 5.05
N PHE A 25 17.64 -8.29 5.89
CA PHE A 25 16.51 -7.56 6.45
C PHE A 25 16.84 -6.88 7.78
N ASN A 26 16.44 -5.61 7.92
CA ASN A 26 16.51 -4.85 9.17
C ASN A 26 15.10 -4.51 9.68
N TRP A 27 14.84 -4.87 10.94
CA TRP A 27 13.57 -4.62 11.64
C TRP A 27 13.80 -4.07 13.05
N SER A 28 14.90 -3.37 13.27
CA SER A 28 15.33 -2.91 14.59
C SER A 28 15.71 -1.44 14.56
N GLY A 29 15.72 -0.81 15.75
CA GLY A 29 15.96 0.62 15.89
C GLY A 29 14.91 1.42 15.12
N ASP A 30 15.34 2.39 14.33
CA ASP A 30 14.43 3.24 13.55
C ASP A 30 13.63 2.47 12.48
N ALA A 31 14.01 1.22 12.18
CA ALA A 31 13.29 0.33 11.26
C ALA A 31 12.37 -0.67 12.00
N ASP A 32 12.11 -0.51 13.29
CA ASP A 32 11.20 -1.40 14.03
C ASP A 32 9.73 -1.04 13.80
N ILE A 33 9.15 -1.64 12.76
CA ILE A 33 7.73 -1.48 12.43
C ILE A 33 6.80 -2.08 13.51
N VAL A 34 7.26 -3.09 14.25
CA VAL A 34 6.44 -3.73 15.30
C VAL A 34 6.33 -2.81 16.50
N GLU A 35 7.43 -2.15 16.88
CA GLU A 35 7.41 -1.12 17.93
C GLU A 35 6.49 0.04 17.54
N PHE A 36 6.59 0.56 16.30
CA PHE A 36 5.69 1.61 15.81
C PHE A 36 4.21 1.21 15.91
N LEU A 37 3.86 0.01 15.46
CA LEU A 37 2.46 -0.48 15.49
C LEU A 37 1.97 -0.69 16.92
N SER A 38 2.84 -1.16 17.81
CA SER A 38 2.51 -1.34 19.23
C SER A 38 2.25 0.00 19.92
N ILE A 39 3.02 1.04 19.58
CA ILE A 39 2.80 2.40 20.08
C ILE A 39 1.47 2.94 19.56
N ALA A 40 1.17 2.78 18.26
CA ALA A 40 -0.11 3.21 17.70
C ALA A 40 -1.31 2.55 18.41
N GLU A 41 -1.21 1.26 18.72
CA GLU A 41 -2.23 0.54 19.48
C GLU A 41 -2.37 1.06 20.93
N GLN A 42 -1.25 1.30 21.62
CA GLN A 42 -1.26 1.87 22.98
C GLN A 42 -1.88 3.26 23.04
N GLU A 43 -1.73 4.04 21.98
CA GLU A 43 -2.30 5.38 21.82
C GLU A 43 -3.74 5.37 21.27
N ASP A 44 -4.36 4.19 21.16
CA ASP A 44 -5.72 3.98 20.61
C ASP A 44 -5.91 4.54 19.18
N LEU A 45 -4.86 4.43 18.35
CA LEU A 45 -4.88 4.84 16.95
C LEU A 45 -5.05 3.64 16.02
N LEU A 46 -6.04 3.72 15.12
CA LEU A 46 -6.15 2.81 13.98
C LEU A 46 -5.01 3.07 13.00
N VAL A 47 -4.63 2.07 12.22
CA VAL A 47 -3.52 2.17 11.27
C VAL A 47 -3.97 1.87 9.84
N LEU A 48 -3.64 2.77 8.93
CA LEU A 48 -3.62 2.55 7.49
C LEU A 48 -2.17 2.29 7.08
N LEU A 49 -1.79 1.02 6.99
CA LEU A 49 -0.40 0.63 6.68
C LEU A 49 -0.23 0.55 5.17
N ARG A 50 0.71 1.29 4.60
CA ARG A 50 0.97 1.39 3.15
C ARG A 50 2.30 0.70 2.79
N PRO A 51 2.31 -0.62 2.56
CA PRO A 51 3.54 -1.40 2.49
C PRO A 51 4.28 -1.34 1.13
N GLY A 52 3.69 -0.69 0.11
CA GLY A 52 4.28 -0.59 -1.22
C GLY A 52 3.94 -1.79 -2.13
N PRO A 53 4.90 -2.28 -2.96
CA PRO A 53 6.36 -2.20 -2.77
C PRO A 53 7.00 -0.88 -3.22
N TYR A 54 6.30 -0.09 -4.03
CA TYR A 54 6.65 1.29 -4.39
C TYR A 54 5.77 2.25 -3.57
N ILE A 55 6.35 3.31 -3.01
CA ILE A 55 5.60 4.25 -2.15
C ILE A 55 5.62 5.71 -2.62
N CYS A 56 6.43 6.06 -3.61
CA CYS A 56 6.74 7.45 -3.94
C CYS A 56 7.36 8.17 -2.71
N ALA A 57 6.56 9.00 -2.04
CA ALA A 57 6.82 9.62 -0.74
C ALA A 57 8.10 10.47 -0.67
N GLU A 58 8.61 10.92 -1.83
CA GLU A 58 9.81 11.73 -1.93
C GLU A 58 11.01 11.07 -1.22
N ARG A 59 11.06 9.74 -1.27
CA ARG A 59 12.16 8.91 -0.76
C ARG A 59 13.08 8.47 -1.88
N ASP A 60 14.32 8.13 -1.54
CA ASP A 60 15.30 7.65 -2.50
C ASP A 60 14.76 6.42 -3.26
N LEU A 61 14.78 6.52 -4.59
CA LEU A 61 14.24 5.53 -5.52
C LEU A 61 12.81 5.07 -5.14
N ASP A 62 12.02 5.96 -4.52
CA ASP A 62 10.62 5.73 -4.14
C ASP A 62 10.42 4.47 -3.27
N SER A 63 11.36 4.25 -2.34
CA SER A 63 11.50 3.05 -1.49
C SER A 63 12.09 1.81 -2.16
N LEU A 64 12.28 1.80 -3.48
CA LEU A 64 12.84 0.63 -4.14
C LEU A 64 14.33 0.48 -3.84
N THR A 65 14.81 -0.75 -3.82
CA THR A 65 16.19 -1.03 -3.45
C THR A 65 17.14 -0.90 -4.65
N TYR A 66 18.26 -0.20 -4.48
CA TYR A 66 19.24 0.01 -5.54
C TYR A 66 19.83 -1.30 -6.10
N TRP A 67 19.96 -2.34 -5.26
CA TRP A 67 20.56 -3.63 -5.66
C TRP A 67 19.74 -4.34 -6.73
N MET A 68 18.43 -4.04 -6.90
CA MET A 68 17.64 -4.57 -8.00
C MET A 68 18.15 -4.10 -9.36
N LEU A 69 18.58 -2.83 -9.45
CA LEU A 69 19.13 -2.25 -10.67
C LEU A 69 20.53 -2.80 -10.97
N ARG A 70 21.31 -3.11 -9.93
CA ARG A 70 22.62 -3.75 -10.04
C ARG A 70 22.49 -5.20 -10.56
N ASP A 71 21.60 -5.98 -9.96
CA ASP A 71 21.46 -7.41 -10.22
C ASP A 71 20.69 -7.69 -11.54
N ALA A 72 19.82 -6.77 -11.96
CA ALA A 72 19.07 -6.85 -13.22
C ALA A 72 19.02 -5.48 -13.91
N PRO A 73 20.05 -5.10 -14.68
CA PRO A 73 20.14 -3.77 -15.30
C PRO A 73 18.96 -3.40 -16.23
N ASP A 74 18.34 -4.39 -16.87
CA ASP A 74 17.21 -4.18 -17.79
C ASP A 74 15.82 -4.23 -17.14
N ILE A 75 15.77 -4.37 -15.80
CA ILE A 75 14.54 -4.58 -15.02
C ILE A 75 13.47 -3.53 -15.35
N LYS A 76 12.24 -4.00 -15.55
CA LYS A 76 11.07 -3.11 -15.69
C LYS A 76 10.35 -2.98 -14.36
N LEU A 77 10.76 -1.99 -13.57
CA LEU A 77 10.15 -1.67 -12.27
C LEU A 77 8.64 -1.42 -12.38
N ARG A 78 7.90 -1.80 -11.34
CA ARG A 78 6.44 -1.64 -11.26
C ARG A 78 5.70 -2.26 -12.46
N THR A 79 6.21 -3.39 -12.94
CA THR A 79 5.57 -4.19 -13.98
C THR A 79 5.58 -5.68 -13.59
N LYS A 80 5.10 -6.53 -14.49
CA LYS A 80 5.15 -7.99 -14.33
C LYS A 80 6.54 -8.61 -14.57
N ASP A 81 7.57 -7.79 -14.71
CA ASP A 81 8.96 -8.27 -14.81
C ASP A 81 9.25 -9.28 -13.70
N ALA A 82 9.76 -10.44 -14.09
CA ALA A 82 9.92 -11.56 -13.17
C ALA A 82 10.96 -11.26 -12.07
N HIS A 83 11.98 -10.45 -12.34
CA HIS A 83 12.93 -10.03 -11.31
C HIS A 83 12.25 -9.10 -10.31
N PHE A 84 11.51 -8.10 -10.81
CA PHE A 84 10.80 -7.15 -9.94
C PHE A 84 9.76 -7.85 -9.07
N VAL A 85 8.89 -8.65 -9.68
CA VAL A 85 7.80 -9.36 -8.98
C VAL A 85 8.35 -10.32 -7.92
N ARG A 86 9.41 -11.09 -8.22
CA ARG A 86 10.00 -12.01 -7.23
C ARG A 86 10.58 -11.26 -6.04
N SER A 87 11.32 -10.18 -6.29
CA SER A 87 11.90 -9.36 -5.22
C SER A 87 10.81 -8.70 -4.37
N ALA A 88 9.82 -8.07 -5.02
CA ALA A 88 8.70 -7.43 -4.32
C ALA A 88 7.89 -8.44 -3.50
N ALA A 89 7.62 -9.62 -4.05
CA ALA A 89 6.89 -10.66 -3.35
C ALA A 89 7.65 -11.19 -2.12
N LEU A 90 8.98 -11.29 -2.19
CA LEU A 90 9.81 -11.69 -1.05
C LEU A 90 9.74 -10.65 0.07
N TYR A 91 9.96 -9.38 -0.24
CA TYR A 91 9.87 -8.28 0.72
C TYR A 91 8.49 -8.20 1.36
N LEU A 92 7.44 -8.14 0.54
CA LEU A 92 6.06 -8.05 1.03
C LEU A 92 5.69 -9.27 1.86
N THR A 93 6.14 -10.47 1.50
CA THR A 93 5.91 -11.66 2.33
C THR A 93 6.53 -11.51 3.71
N LYS A 94 7.80 -11.08 3.79
CA LYS A 94 8.50 -10.87 5.06
C LYS A 94 7.81 -9.82 5.93
N LEU A 95 7.42 -8.71 5.33
CA LEU A 95 6.71 -7.64 6.03
C LEU A 95 5.32 -8.09 6.50
N LEU A 96 4.53 -8.70 5.61
CA LEU A 96 3.15 -9.09 5.92
C LEU A 96 3.10 -10.22 6.96
N ASP A 97 4.05 -11.15 6.95
CA ASP A 97 4.18 -12.16 8.01
C ASP A 97 4.49 -11.53 9.37
N LYS A 98 5.27 -10.44 9.38
CA LYS A 98 5.65 -9.74 10.60
C LYS A 98 4.53 -8.87 11.18
N ILE A 99 3.69 -8.29 10.33
CA ILE A 99 2.56 -7.43 10.75
C ILE A 99 1.24 -8.17 10.92
N GLU A 100 1.18 -9.48 10.63
CA GLU A 100 -0.05 -10.28 10.72
C GLU A 100 -0.77 -10.16 12.08
N PRO A 101 -0.10 -10.19 13.24
CA PRO A 101 -0.76 -10.03 14.54
C PRO A 101 -1.41 -8.65 14.72
N PHE A 102 -0.93 -7.65 13.98
CA PHE A 102 -1.41 -6.26 14.06
C PHE A 102 -2.58 -5.99 13.10
N LEU A 103 -2.98 -6.95 12.27
CA LEU A 103 -4.18 -6.83 11.44
C LEU A 103 -5.43 -6.79 12.31
N ARG A 104 -6.42 -5.97 11.93
CA ARG A 104 -7.64 -5.79 12.72
C ARG A 104 -8.40 -7.09 12.97
N GLY A 105 -8.47 -7.96 11.97
CA GLY A 105 -9.07 -9.30 12.10
C GLY A 105 -8.31 -10.26 13.02
N SER A 106 -7.06 -9.94 13.36
CA SER A 106 -6.24 -10.64 14.35
C SER A 106 -6.22 -9.94 15.72
N GLY A 107 -6.97 -8.83 15.87
CA GLY A 107 -7.09 -8.08 17.11
C GLY A 107 -6.31 -6.76 17.15
N GLY A 108 -5.46 -6.48 16.15
CA GLY A 108 -4.57 -5.31 16.16
C GLY A 108 -5.14 -4.03 15.53
N PRO A 109 -4.31 -2.99 15.35
CA PRO A 109 -4.75 -1.66 14.93
C PRO A 109 -4.90 -1.49 13.40
N ILE A 110 -4.33 -2.36 12.56
CA ILE A 110 -4.29 -2.17 11.10
C ILE A 110 -5.64 -2.51 10.46
N ILE A 111 -6.34 -1.48 9.99
CA ILE A 111 -7.69 -1.62 9.40
C ILE A 111 -7.70 -1.64 7.87
N MET A 112 -6.72 -1.01 7.23
CA MET A 112 -6.66 -0.89 5.77
C MET A 112 -5.23 -1.01 5.27
N VAL A 113 -5.08 -1.65 4.11
CA VAL A 113 -3.79 -1.85 3.46
C VAL A 113 -3.94 -1.60 1.95
N PRO A 114 -3.30 -0.58 1.36
CA PRO A 114 -3.37 -0.38 -0.06
C PRO A 114 -2.49 -1.40 -0.79
N VAL A 115 -2.92 -1.77 -1.99
CA VAL A 115 -2.13 -2.49 -2.97
C VAL A 115 -1.50 -1.46 -3.89
N GLU A 116 -0.16 -1.36 -3.85
CA GLU A 116 0.58 -0.38 -4.64
C GLU A 116 0.29 1.09 -4.22
N ASN A 117 0.78 2.06 -4.99
CA ASN A 117 0.63 3.48 -4.76
C ASN A 117 0.50 4.26 -6.08
N GLU A 118 -0.66 4.88 -6.32
CA GLU A 118 -0.92 5.75 -7.48
C GLU A 118 -0.45 5.12 -8.80
N TYR A 119 -0.71 3.83 -8.98
CA TYR A 119 -0.26 3.10 -10.16
C TYR A 119 -0.84 3.67 -11.45
N GLY A 120 -1.99 4.33 -11.36
CA GLY A 120 -2.60 5.07 -12.45
C GLY A 120 -1.74 6.21 -12.99
N ASN A 121 -0.81 6.73 -12.20
CA ASN A 121 0.15 7.76 -12.61
C ASN A 121 1.40 7.16 -13.28
N PHE A 122 1.51 5.84 -13.34
CA PHE A 122 2.63 5.14 -13.96
C PHE A 122 2.27 4.63 -15.37
N ASN A 123 3.10 4.98 -16.35
CA ASN A 123 2.81 4.77 -17.77
C ASN A 123 2.64 3.30 -18.20
N ALA A 124 3.13 2.34 -17.43
CA ALA A 124 3.07 0.94 -17.83
C ALA A 124 1.64 0.36 -17.88
N CYS A 125 0.72 0.89 -17.05
CA CYS A 125 -0.68 0.44 -16.98
C CYS A 125 -0.83 -1.10 -16.97
N ASN A 126 0.08 -1.80 -16.27
CA ASN A 126 0.19 -3.26 -16.29
C ASN A 126 -0.79 -3.90 -15.31
N ALA A 127 -2.00 -4.23 -15.77
CA ALA A 127 -3.02 -4.86 -14.94
C ALA A 127 -2.61 -6.26 -14.42
N GLU A 128 -1.70 -6.96 -15.08
CA GLU A 128 -1.22 -8.27 -14.63
C GLU A 128 -0.34 -8.15 -13.39
N TYR A 129 0.54 -7.15 -13.35
CA TYR A 129 1.31 -6.79 -12.16
C TYR A 129 0.42 -6.52 -10.95
N LEU A 130 -0.61 -5.68 -11.11
CA LEU A 130 -1.54 -5.40 -10.01
C LEU A 130 -2.33 -6.64 -9.56
N ARG A 131 -2.68 -7.56 -10.48
CA ARG A 131 -3.32 -8.83 -10.11
C ARG A 131 -2.39 -9.73 -9.30
N ILE A 132 -1.09 -9.76 -9.63
CA ILE A 132 -0.09 -10.52 -8.87
C ILE A 132 0.02 -9.97 -7.45
N LEU A 133 0.17 -8.65 -7.30
CA LEU A 133 0.20 -8.03 -5.96
C LEU A 133 -1.10 -8.30 -5.20
N LYS A 134 -2.27 -8.06 -5.82
CA LYS A 134 -3.56 -8.36 -5.20
C LYS A 134 -3.61 -9.80 -4.66
N ARG A 135 -3.15 -10.79 -5.44
CA ARG A 135 -3.14 -12.19 -5.02
C ARG A 135 -2.29 -12.37 -3.76
N LEU A 136 -1.07 -11.85 -3.77
CA LEU A 136 -0.16 -11.93 -2.61
C LEU A 136 -0.78 -11.31 -1.35
N PHE A 137 -1.37 -10.13 -1.46
CA PHE A 137 -2.03 -9.46 -0.33
C PHE A 137 -3.23 -10.26 0.16
N LEU A 138 -4.07 -10.80 -0.74
CA LEU A 138 -5.18 -11.66 -0.36
C LEU A 138 -4.72 -12.93 0.35
N ASP A 139 -3.64 -13.55 -0.11
CA ASP A 139 -3.12 -14.79 0.48
C ASP A 139 -2.55 -14.54 1.90
N LYS A 140 -2.03 -13.34 2.18
CA LYS A 140 -1.45 -12.98 3.50
C LYS A 140 -2.43 -12.33 4.46
N ILE A 141 -3.30 -11.43 3.97
CA ILE A 141 -4.21 -10.61 4.77
C ILE A 141 -5.61 -11.23 4.84
N GLY A 142 -6.09 -11.84 3.74
CA GLY A 142 -7.44 -12.35 3.65
C GLY A 142 -8.49 -11.26 3.91
N ASP A 143 -9.36 -11.51 4.88
CA ASP A 143 -10.42 -10.61 5.36
C ASP A 143 -10.04 -9.83 6.63
N LYS A 144 -8.77 -9.94 7.09
CA LYS A 144 -8.32 -9.33 8.35
C LYS A 144 -8.09 -7.81 8.27
N ALA A 145 -7.99 -7.25 7.06
CA ALA A 145 -7.97 -5.81 6.81
C ALA A 145 -8.53 -5.50 5.42
N LEU A 146 -9.04 -4.29 5.22
CA LEU A 146 -9.59 -3.87 3.92
C LEU A 146 -8.47 -3.56 2.93
N LEU A 147 -8.42 -4.29 1.82
CA LEU A 147 -7.54 -3.95 0.70
C LEU A 147 -8.11 -2.78 -0.11
N TYR A 148 -7.27 -1.80 -0.41
CA TYR A 148 -7.66 -0.63 -1.21
C TYR A 148 -6.60 -0.22 -2.25
N THR A 149 -6.90 0.74 -3.12
CA THR A 149 -5.92 1.46 -3.98
C THR A 149 -6.12 2.95 -3.83
N THR A 150 -5.12 3.76 -4.15
CA THR A 150 -5.21 5.23 -4.18
C THR A 150 -4.66 5.72 -5.50
N ASP A 151 -5.41 6.58 -6.18
CA ASP A 151 -5.02 7.22 -7.43
C ASP A 151 -5.64 8.61 -7.54
N GLY A 152 -5.00 9.51 -8.31
CA GLY A 152 -5.60 10.77 -8.69
C GLY A 152 -6.89 10.61 -9.49
N THR A 153 -7.69 11.67 -9.54
CA THR A 153 -9.09 11.61 -10.01
C THR A 153 -9.26 11.69 -11.54
N SER A 154 -8.18 11.62 -12.32
CA SER A 154 -8.28 11.61 -13.78
C SER A 154 -8.77 10.27 -14.31
N GLU A 155 -9.44 10.27 -15.47
CA GLU A 155 -9.92 9.02 -16.08
C GLU A 155 -8.78 8.03 -16.36
N SER A 156 -7.63 8.52 -16.83
CA SER A 156 -6.45 7.70 -17.12
C SER A 156 -5.88 7.06 -15.86
N MET A 157 -5.78 7.82 -14.76
CA MET A 157 -5.28 7.31 -13.48
C MET A 157 -6.22 6.25 -12.93
N LEU A 158 -7.51 6.55 -12.83
CA LEU A 158 -8.51 5.61 -12.34
C LEU A 158 -8.65 4.37 -13.23
N ARG A 159 -8.37 4.45 -14.53
CA ARG A 159 -8.37 3.29 -15.44
C ARG A 159 -7.21 2.34 -15.16
N CYS A 160 -6.02 2.87 -14.90
CA CYS A 160 -4.81 2.06 -14.79
C CYS A 160 -4.49 1.65 -13.35
N GLY A 161 -4.92 2.42 -12.34
CA GLY A 161 -4.59 2.17 -10.94
C GLY A 161 -5.63 1.37 -10.15
N THR A 162 -6.90 1.37 -10.57
CA THR A 162 -7.92 0.59 -9.86
C THR A 162 -7.83 -0.92 -10.15
N ILE A 163 -8.07 -1.73 -9.12
CA ILE A 163 -8.03 -3.19 -9.21
C ILE A 163 -9.43 -3.76 -8.95
N PRO A 164 -10.00 -4.57 -9.86
CA PRO A 164 -11.31 -5.18 -9.65
C PRO A 164 -11.36 -5.96 -8.34
N GLY A 165 -12.36 -5.68 -7.49
CA GLY A 165 -12.53 -6.33 -6.18
C GLY A 165 -11.57 -5.85 -5.08
N VAL A 166 -10.91 -4.71 -5.28
CA VAL A 166 -10.16 -3.96 -4.26
C VAL A 166 -10.83 -2.59 -4.13
N PHE A 167 -10.91 -2.04 -2.93
CA PHE A 167 -11.62 -0.77 -2.70
C PHE A 167 -10.83 0.40 -3.32
N ALA A 168 -11.37 1.11 -4.31
CA ALA A 168 -10.69 2.26 -4.89
C ALA A 168 -10.88 3.52 -4.02
N THR A 169 -9.81 4.26 -3.79
CA THR A 169 -9.83 5.60 -3.17
C THR A 169 -9.18 6.61 -4.11
N ALA A 170 -9.29 7.88 -3.79
CA ALA A 170 -8.65 8.94 -4.56
C ALA A 170 -7.98 9.95 -3.64
N ASP A 171 -6.89 10.54 -4.14
CA ASP A 171 -6.24 11.71 -3.55
C ASP A 171 -6.41 12.94 -4.45
N PHE A 172 -6.38 14.10 -3.80
CA PHE A 172 -6.44 15.41 -4.44
C PHE A 172 -6.01 16.49 -3.44
N GLY A 173 -5.41 17.56 -3.95
CA GLY A 173 -4.95 18.68 -3.13
C GLY A 173 -6.07 19.67 -2.76
N SER A 174 -5.72 20.67 -1.94
CA SER A 174 -6.64 21.71 -1.46
C SER A 174 -7.28 22.57 -2.56
N GLY A 175 -6.66 22.64 -3.75
CA GLY A 175 -7.20 23.35 -4.91
C GLY A 175 -8.21 22.57 -5.75
N ALA A 176 -8.46 21.29 -5.42
CA ALA A 176 -9.35 20.46 -6.22
C ALA A 176 -10.83 20.75 -5.97
N ASN A 177 -11.65 20.52 -6.99
CA ASN A 177 -13.10 20.49 -6.81
C ASN A 177 -13.51 19.14 -6.19
N VAL A 178 -13.84 19.16 -4.90
CA VAL A 178 -14.18 17.98 -4.10
C VAL A 178 -15.32 17.17 -4.71
N THR A 179 -16.37 17.84 -5.20
CA THR A 179 -17.52 17.15 -5.83
C THR A 179 -17.07 16.40 -7.07
N LYS A 180 -16.33 17.04 -7.98
CA LYS A 180 -15.83 16.40 -9.21
C LYS A 180 -14.88 15.24 -8.91
N ALA A 181 -14.03 15.39 -7.90
CA ALA A 181 -13.13 14.34 -7.45
C ALA A 181 -13.90 13.07 -7.03
N PHE A 182 -14.94 13.23 -6.20
CA PHE A 182 -15.78 12.11 -5.79
C PHE A 182 -16.67 11.57 -6.91
N GLU A 183 -17.18 12.41 -7.80
CA GLU A 183 -17.92 11.97 -9.00
C GLU A 183 -17.05 11.04 -9.87
N ALA A 184 -15.79 11.42 -10.11
CA ALA A 184 -14.85 10.59 -10.85
C ALA A 184 -14.63 9.24 -10.15
N LEU A 185 -14.41 9.23 -8.83
CA LEU A 185 -14.25 7.99 -8.07
C LEU A 185 -15.52 7.10 -8.10
N ARG A 186 -16.72 7.70 -8.07
CA ARG A 186 -18.00 6.97 -8.14
C ARG A 186 -18.19 6.20 -9.44
N THR A 187 -17.50 6.58 -10.53
CA THR A 187 -17.48 5.78 -11.76
C THR A 187 -16.82 4.41 -11.58
N LYS A 188 -15.89 4.29 -10.63
CA LYS A 188 -15.20 3.04 -10.27
C LYS A 188 -15.84 2.36 -9.06
N GLN A 189 -16.50 3.13 -8.19
CA GLN A 189 -17.21 2.64 -7.01
C GLN A 189 -18.64 3.19 -6.92
N PRO A 190 -19.58 2.66 -7.72
CA PRO A 190 -20.96 3.17 -7.75
C PRO A 190 -21.77 2.88 -6.49
N LYS A 191 -21.31 1.95 -5.63
CA LYS A 191 -21.92 1.64 -4.34
C LYS A 191 -20.91 1.90 -3.23
N VAL A 192 -21.27 2.75 -2.26
CA VAL A 192 -20.71 2.63 -0.92
C VAL A 192 -21.42 1.42 -0.32
N SER A 193 -20.71 0.37 0.07
CA SER A 193 -21.35 -0.74 0.77
C SER A 193 -21.92 -0.16 2.07
N ASP A 194 -23.25 -0.06 2.14
CA ASP A 194 -23.98 0.19 3.37
C ASP A 194 -23.86 -1.07 4.22
N THR A 195 -22.68 -1.28 4.81
CA THR A 195 -22.45 -2.30 5.83
C THR A 195 -22.88 -1.75 7.19
N ARG A 196 -24.11 -1.25 7.29
CA ARG A 196 -24.89 -1.49 8.51
C ARG A 196 -25.28 -2.97 8.50
N ARG A 197 -24.32 -3.84 8.80
CA ARG A 197 -24.65 -5.21 9.20
C ARG A 197 -25.41 -5.08 10.53
N LYS A 198 -26.67 -5.53 10.49
CA LYS A 198 -27.51 -5.77 11.66
C LYS A 198 -26.84 -6.76 12.61
#